data_AF-A0A6M0KZE1-F1
#
_entry.id   AF-A0A6M0KZE1-F1
#
_cell.length_a   1.000
_cell.length_b   1.000
_cell.length_c   1.000
_cell.angle_alpha   90.00
_cell.angle_beta   90.00
_cell.angle_gamma   90.00
#
_symmetry.space_group_name_H-M   'P 1'
#
loop_
_entity.id
_entity.type
_entity.pdbx_description
1 polymer ?
#
loop_
_entity_poly.entity_id
_entity_poly.type
_entity_poly.pdbx_seq_one_letter_code
_entity_poly.pdbx_strand_id
1 'polypeptide(L)'
;IILNNNSDNKDIKLNIQNKLKPIVENREFSAQHAPKYIMNFNHQAIKKGQPSKKEERVNSLKSDRTNSIQLFYLEKDTSISTQATARKVLKNIKTKYGNKSLSVWVSDDSFGENCSKSYCIRQNMIDELANSFLKDGDDNDIYDWVTNIFGEEWSETNSSSLIEDENEITILLTDINSDNRASGGVLGYFYAKDNYRKNLFSGSNERTMFYIDSVIFATHQDNQEWSIEEYKQKKILSTLAHEFEHMIQFYQKNILYNNSGLKPWIDEMLAVTVEDIIATKLKTNGVRGVTYTRGDAGEEQNSNGRFPLFNQNINLSLPTWNNQREDYSKVGAFGSYLIRNYGGAKLLHDILHNRYTDEEAIIDAIQKSPNGYDKNFDMLMHDWGIAILLSSNTDLGVDSGYLYNLGDFLETKYENSSYSMGSINFFNYRSQPNISTEIGNIEPKSNLYYKLGTDIIGDINITIDKNSNIITTLIIKENLNN
;
A
#
# COMPACT_ATOMS: atom_id res chain seq x y z
N ILE A 1 -2.73 27.50 -12.44
CA ILE A 1 -1.28 27.39 -12.72
C ILE A 1 -0.73 26.27 -11.84
N ILE A 2 0.13 25.44 -12.39
CA ILE A 2 0.91 24.45 -11.66
C ILE A 2 2.36 24.93 -11.68
N LEU A 3 3.00 24.95 -10.51
CA LEU A 3 4.42 25.20 -10.34
C LEU A 3 5.06 23.92 -9.79
N ASN A 4 5.88 23.28 -10.60
CA ASN A 4 6.48 21.98 -10.32
C ASN A 4 7.97 22.17 -10.03
N ASN A 5 8.43 21.85 -8.82
CA ASN A 5 9.85 22.00 -8.43
C ASN A 5 10.61 20.69 -8.66
N ASN A 6 11.52 20.68 -9.63
CA ASN A 6 12.28 19.49 -10.02
C ASN A 6 13.66 19.38 -9.38
N SER A 7 14.04 20.35 -8.55
CA SER A 7 15.34 20.32 -7.88
C SER A 7 15.25 19.74 -6.47
N ASP A 8 16.36 19.15 -6.00
CA ASP A 8 16.52 18.73 -4.59
C ASP A 8 16.65 19.91 -3.61
N ASN A 9 16.66 21.15 -4.10
CA ASN A 9 16.83 22.37 -3.30
C ASN A 9 15.48 23.08 -3.05
N LYS A 10 15.31 23.54 -1.80
CA LYS A 10 14.19 24.40 -1.38
C LYS A 10 14.53 25.86 -1.64
N ASP A 11 14.35 26.37 -2.85
CA ASP A 11 14.61 27.80 -3.10
C ASP A 11 13.48 28.48 -3.87
N ILE A 12 12.44 28.84 -3.10
CA ILE A 12 11.70 30.08 -3.31
C ILE A 12 11.67 30.79 -1.95
N LYS A 13 12.11 32.04 -1.90
CA LYS A 13 11.82 32.95 -0.78
C LYS A 13 10.84 34.00 -1.27
N LEU A 14 9.59 33.89 -0.86
CA LEU A 14 8.67 35.02 -0.82
C LEU A 14 8.21 35.19 0.64
N ASN A 15 8.50 36.36 1.20
CA ASN A 15 8.06 36.75 2.53
C ASN A 15 6.54 36.92 2.50
N ILE A 16 5.82 36.22 3.38
CA ILE A 16 4.85 36.76 4.35
C ILE A 16 4.36 35.63 5.27
N GLN A 17 4.22 35.98 6.55
CA GLN A 17 3.74 35.11 7.63
C GLN A 17 2.22 34.94 7.55
N ASN A 18 1.72 33.71 7.66
CA ASN A 18 0.57 33.38 8.51
C ASN A 18 0.52 31.87 8.80
N LYS A 19 0.56 31.50 10.08
CA LYS A 19 0.37 30.12 10.55
C LYS A 19 -1.12 29.85 10.69
N LEU A 20 -1.66 28.99 9.84
CA LEU A 20 -2.94 28.33 10.11
C LEU A 20 -2.67 27.01 10.86
N LYS A 21 -3.36 26.82 11.98
CA LYS A 21 -3.34 25.58 12.76
C LYS A 21 -4.30 24.58 12.09
N PRO A 22 -3.93 23.29 12.00
CA PRO A 22 -4.84 22.26 11.49
C PRO A 22 -6.02 22.06 12.45
N ILE A 23 -7.22 21.97 11.88
CA ILE A 23 -8.45 21.58 12.57
C ILE A 23 -8.51 20.05 12.61
N VAL A 24 -8.79 19.53 13.80
CA VAL A 24 -8.76 18.11 14.16
C VAL A 24 -9.89 17.34 13.47
N GLU A 25 -9.52 16.23 12.83
CA GLU A 25 -10.40 15.28 12.17
C GLU A 25 -11.26 14.46 13.15
N ASN A 26 -12.43 14.03 12.70
CA ASN A 26 -13.35 13.16 13.43
C ASN A 26 -12.78 11.74 13.54
N ARG A 27 -12.68 11.22 14.76
CA ARG A 27 -11.74 10.16 15.20
C ARG A 27 -12.29 8.73 15.21
N GLU A 28 -13.25 8.34 14.38
CA GLU A 28 -13.94 7.07 14.65
C GLU A 28 -13.25 5.80 14.11
N PHE A 29 -12.27 5.89 13.19
CA PHE A 29 -11.45 4.72 12.83
C PHE A 29 -10.09 5.08 12.17
N SER A 30 -9.10 5.43 13.00
CA SER A 30 -7.74 5.80 12.55
C SER A 30 -6.80 4.58 12.51
N ALA A 31 -6.79 3.83 11.40
CA ALA A 31 -5.79 2.79 11.19
C ALA A 31 -4.37 3.41 11.11
N GLN A 32 -3.44 2.83 11.85
CA GLN A 32 -2.01 3.09 11.76
C GLN A 32 -1.36 1.98 10.93
N HIS A 33 -0.29 2.30 10.22
CA HIS A 33 0.50 1.31 9.46
C HIS A 33 1.53 0.65 10.38
N ALA A 34 2.30 -0.30 9.85
CA ALA A 34 3.34 -1.00 10.60
C ALA A 34 4.22 -0.03 11.43
N PRO A 35 4.62 -0.41 12.66
CA PRO A 35 5.51 0.42 13.47
C PRO A 35 6.78 0.83 12.71
N LYS A 36 7.20 2.09 12.84
CA LYS A 36 8.34 2.66 12.08
C LYS A 36 9.62 1.82 12.19
N TYR A 37 9.85 1.15 13.32
CA TYR A 37 11.04 0.30 13.50
C TYR A 37 10.99 -1.01 12.70
N ILE A 38 9.80 -1.54 12.42
CA ILE A 38 9.58 -2.71 11.56
C ILE A 38 9.84 -2.32 10.11
N MET A 39 9.22 -1.24 9.64
CA MET A 39 9.46 -0.69 8.29
C MET A 39 10.96 -0.41 8.06
N ASN A 40 11.59 0.30 9.00
CA ASN A 40 13.04 0.57 8.94
C ASN A 40 13.88 -0.72 8.93
N PHE A 41 13.43 -1.79 9.61
CA PHE A 41 14.15 -3.06 9.59
C PHE A 41 14.03 -3.73 8.23
N ASN A 42 12.82 -3.83 7.68
CA ASN A 42 12.57 -4.46 6.39
C ASN A 42 13.43 -3.81 5.28
N HIS A 43 13.64 -2.49 5.33
CA HIS A 43 14.50 -1.74 4.39
C HIS A 43 16.02 -1.83 4.66
N GLN A 44 16.45 -2.43 5.78
CA GLN A 44 17.87 -2.51 6.16
C GLN A 44 18.41 -3.94 6.26
N ALA A 45 17.54 -4.93 6.15
CA ALA A 45 17.77 -6.30 6.59
C ALA A 45 18.98 -7.01 5.90
N ILE A 46 19.42 -6.54 4.73
CA ILE A 46 20.50 -7.20 3.95
C ILE A 46 21.91 -6.80 4.35
N LYS A 47 22.12 -5.70 5.09
CA LYS A 47 23.49 -5.26 5.44
C LYS A 47 24.25 -6.18 6.40
N LYS A 48 23.71 -7.34 6.80
CA LYS A 48 24.29 -8.23 7.83
C LYS A 48 24.54 -9.69 7.43
N GLY A 49 24.21 -10.12 6.21
CA GLY A 49 24.49 -11.48 5.75
C GLY A 49 25.84 -11.58 5.05
N GLN A 50 26.92 -11.92 5.76
CA GLN A 50 28.13 -12.39 5.09
C GLN A 50 27.85 -13.78 4.47
N PRO A 51 28.30 -14.05 3.23
CA PRO A 51 28.18 -15.38 2.64
C PRO A 51 29.05 -16.36 3.45
N SER A 52 28.42 -17.35 4.09
CA SER A 52 29.13 -18.50 4.65
C SER A 52 28.90 -19.73 3.76
N LYS A 53 29.86 -20.67 3.79
CA LYS A 53 29.92 -21.84 2.91
C LYS A 53 28.62 -22.68 3.01
N LYS A 54 28.20 -23.27 1.88
CA LYS A 54 27.14 -24.29 1.81
C LYS A 54 27.52 -25.46 2.73
N GLU A 55 26.92 -25.51 3.92
CA GLU A 55 26.82 -26.76 4.69
C GLU A 55 25.60 -27.55 4.19
N GLU A 56 25.72 -28.87 4.11
CA GLU A 56 24.61 -29.77 3.80
C GLU A 56 23.51 -29.58 4.86
N ARG A 57 22.36 -29.05 4.43
CA ARG A 57 21.25 -28.73 5.31
C ARG A 57 20.32 -29.93 5.41
N VAL A 58 20.07 -30.40 6.63
CA VAL A 58 19.04 -31.42 6.90
C VAL A 58 17.69 -30.72 6.96
N ASN A 59 16.86 -30.95 5.95
CA ASN A 59 15.48 -30.46 5.90
C ASN A 59 14.63 -31.17 6.95
N SER A 60 14.35 -30.50 8.07
CA SER A 60 13.17 -30.83 8.88
C SER A 60 12.07 -29.83 8.50
N LEU A 61 11.23 -30.19 7.52
CA LEU A 61 10.02 -29.42 7.21
C LEU A 61 9.22 -29.26 8.51
N LYS A 62 9.07 -28.02 9.02
CA LYS A 62 8.00 -27.75 9.99
C LYS A 62 6.69 -27.97 9.26
N SER A 63 5.98 -29.06 9.59
CA SER A 63 4.61 -29.24 9.12
C SER A 63 3.69 -28.90 10.28
N ASP A 64 3.06 -27.74 10.23
CA ASP A 64 2.07 -27.38 11.24
C ASP A 64 0.90 -28.38 11.23
N ARG A 65 0.27 -28.52 12.41
CA ARG A 65 -0.94 -29.33 12.61
C ARG A 65 -1.93 -28.52 13.41
N THR A 66 -3.21 -28.65 13.09
CA THR A 66 -4.29 -28.05 13.89
C THR A 66 -4.15 -28.45 15.36
N ASN A 67 -4.38 -27.50 16.25
CA ASN A 67 -4.19 -27.58 17.70
C ASN A 67 -2.74 -27.74 18.17
N SER A 68 -1.74 -27.57 17.30
CA SER A 68 -0.36 -27.36 17.75
C SER A 68 -0.27 -26.06 18.55
N ILE A 69 0.53 -26.06 19.59
CA ILE A 69 0.77 -24.90 20.45
C ILE A 69 2.22 -24.47 20.28
N GLN A 70 2.44 -23.16 20.12
CA GLN A 70 3.77 -22.59 19.96
C GLN A 70 3.84 -21.22 20.62
N LEU A 71 5.02 -20.88 21.16
CA LEU A 71 5.35 -19.53 21.58
C LEU A 71 5.85 -18.72 20.37
N PHE A 72 5.20 -17.58 20.10
CA PHE A 72 5.60 -16.63 19.06
C PHE A 72 6.24 -15.39 19.70
N TYR A 73 7.29 -14.87 19.07
CA TYR A 73 7.97 -13.65 19.48
C TYR A 73 7.57 -12.48 18.59
N LEU A 74 7.15 -11.38 19.19
CA LEU A 74 6.66 -10.19 18.46
C LEU A 74 7.78 -9.19 18.16
N GLU A 75 8.94 -9.33 18.81
CA GLU A 75 10.09 -8.44 18.67
C GLU A 75 11.34 -9.13 18.11
N LYS A 76 12.41 -8.37 17.83
CA LYS A 76 13.70 -8.93 17.34
C LYS A 76 14.37 -9.86 18.34
N ASP A 77 14.05 -9.68 19.62
CA ASP A 77 14.49 -10.52 20.71
C ASP A 77 13.28 -11.21 21.37
N THR A 78 13.53 -11.92 22.45
CA THR A 78 12.50 -12.69 23.16
C THR A 78 11.74 -11.87 24.21
N SER A 79 11.79 -10.54 24.15
CA SER A 79 11.21 -9.66 25.19
C SER A 79 9.68 -9.65 25.20
N ILE A 80 9.06 -9.75 24.02
CA ILE A 80 7.60 -9.78 23.86
C ILE A 80 7.24 -11.07 23.14
N SER A 81 6.35 -11.85 23.74
CA SER A 81 5.89 -13.11 23.19
C SER A 81 4.42 -13.38 23.52
N THR A 82 3.82 -14.24 22.73
CA THR A 82 2.46 -14.74 22.95
C THR A 82 2.43 -16.25 22.72
N GLN A 83 1.70 -16.97 23.57
CA GLN A 83 1.41 -18.38 23.32
C GLN A 83 0.20 -18.44 22.38
N ALA A 84 0.33 -19.19 21.28
CA ALA A 84 -0.70 -19.31 20.28
C ALA A 84 -0.95 -20.77 19.90
N THR A 85 -2.17 -21.03 19.44
CA THR A 85 -2.59 -22.33 18.94
C THR A 85 -2.93 -22.24 17.46
N ALA A 86 -2.47 -23.21 16.66
CA ALA A 86 -2.84 -23.35 15.25
C ALA A 86 -4.32 -23.74 15.16
N ARG A 87 -5.17 -22.84 14.66
CA ARG A 87 -6.62 -23.07 14.57
C ARG A 87 -7.06 -23.56 13.20
N LYS A 88 -6.29 -23.26 12.15
CA LYS A 88 -6.52 -23.77 10.79
C LYS A 88 -5.19 -24.04 10.11
N VAL A 89 -5.10 -25.17 9.42
CA VAL A 89 -3.96 -25.54 8.58
C VAL A 89 -4.49 -26.06 7.25
N LEU A 90 -4.20 -25.34 6.18
CA LEU A 90 -4.44 -25.74 4.79
C LEU A 90 -3.14 -26.29 4.22
N LYS A 91 -3.18 -27.44 3.54
CA LYS A 91 -1.98 -28.09 2.99
C LYS A 91 -2.15 -28.37 1.50
N ASN A 92 -1.05 -28.26 0.78
CA ASN A 92 -0.97 -28.60 -0.64
C ASN A 92 -2.02 -27.88 -1.51
N ILE A 93 -2.28 -26.61 -1.19
CA ILE A 93 -3.09 -25.75 -2.05
C ILE A 93 -2.27 -25.48 -3.30
N LYS A 94 -2.82 -25.78 -4.47
CA LYS A 94 -2.13 -25.58 -5.73
C LYS A 94 -2.17 -24.11 -6.09
N THR A 95 -1.01 -23.56 -6.40
CA THR A 95 -0.86 -22.19 -6.91
C THR A 95 0.05 -22.22 -8.15
N LYS A 96 0.18 -21.09 -8.84
CA LYS A 96 1.14 -20.98 -9.97
C LYS A 96 2.61 -21.18 -9.56
N TYR A 97 2.92 -21.08 -8.26
CA TYR A 97 4.23 -21.30 -7.68
C TYR A 97 4.36 -22.67 -6.99
N GLY A 98 3.46 -23.61 -7.31
CA GLY A 98 3.49 -24.96 -6.77
C GLY A 98 2.53 -25.14 -5.59
N ASN A 99 2.81 -26.14 -4.75
CA ASN A 99 1.94 -26.46 -3.62
C ASN A 99 2.32 -25.60 -2.42
N LYS A 100 1.39 -24.75 -1.97
CA LYS A 100 1.54 -23.91 -0.77
C LYS A 100 0.66 -24.43 0.38
N SER A 101 1.04 -24.05 1.59
CA SER A 101 0.29 -24.32 2.82
C SER A 101 0.06 -23.02 3.58
N LEU A 102 -1.06 -22.92 4.29
CA LEU A 102 -1.40 -21.79 5.15
C LEU A 102 -1.71 -22.28 6.56
N SER A 103 -1.05 -21.68 7.55
CA SER A 103 -1.32 -21.91 8.96
C SER A 103 -1.85 -20.63 9.61
N VAL A 104 -3.08 -20.66 10.12
CA VAL A 104 -3.65 -19.55 10.91
C VAL A 104 -3.57 -19.89 12.39
N TRP A 105 -2.76 -19.11 13.09
CA TRP A 105 -2.51 -19.18 14.52
C TRP A 105 -3.25 -18.06 15.24
N VAL A 106 -3.74 -18.34 16.44
CA VAL A 106 -4.41 -17.34 17.28
C VAL A 106 -3.80 -17.39 18.67
N SER A 107 -3.43 -16.23 19.21
CA SER A 107 -3.02 -16.10 20.61
C SER A 107 -4.08 -16.71 21.52
N ASP A 108 -3.64 -17.53 22.48
CA ASP A 108 -4.53 -18.33 23.32
C ASP A 108 -5.49 -17.45 24.15
N ASP A 109 -5.05 -16.23 24.47
CA ASP A 109 -5.82 -15.22 25.20
C ASP A 109 -6.93 -14.54 24.35
N SER A 110 -6.92 -14.75 23.03
CA SER A 110 -7.76 -14.05 22.05
C SER A 110 -8.80 -14.97 21.39
N PHE A 111 -8.81 -16.27 21.71
CA PHE A 111 -9.69 -17.26 21.06
C PHE A 111 -10.76 -17.84 21.99
N GLY A 112 -11.96 -18.09 21.47
CA GLY A 112 -13.02 -18.85 22.16
C GLY A 112 -13.92 -18.00 23.07
N GLU A 113 -15.05 -18.57 23.50
CA GLU A 113 -16.15 -17.85 24.19
C GLU A 113 -15.69 -17.07 25.42
N ASN A 114 -14.68 -17.59 26.09
CA ASN A 114 -14.12 -17.04 27.33
C ASN A 114 -12.70 -16.49 27.14
N CYS A 115 -12.38 -15.96 25.96
CA CYS A 115 -11.11 -15.28 25.77
C CYS A 115 -11.01 -14.05 26.70
N SER A 116 -9.79 -13.55 26.94
CA SER A 116 -9.56 -12.41 27.85
C SER A 116 -9.66 -11.05 27.16
N LYS A 117 -9.82 -11.02 25.83
CA LYS A 117 -9.95 -9.80 25.03
C LYS A 117 -11.37 -9.27 24.97
N SER A 118 -11.51 -7.99 24.63
CA SER A 118 -12.79 -7.30 24.47
C SER A 118 -13.62 -7.87 23.33
N TYR A 119 -12.95 -8.34 22.27
CA TYR A 119 -13.55 -9.12 21.19
C TYR A 119 -12.73 -10.39 20.98
N CYS A 120 -13.43 -11.52 20.94
CA CYS A 120 -12.79 -12.82 20.83
C CYS A 120 -12.89 -13.38 19.42
N ILE A 121 -11.77 -13.90 18.92
CA ILE A 121 -11.75 -14.67 17.68
C ILE A 121 -12.63 -15.93 17.83
N ARG A 122 -13.35 -16.25 16.76
CA ARG A 122 -14.19 -17.44 16.60
C ARG A 122 -13.74 -18.23 15.37
N GLN A 123 -14.12 -19.50 15.30
CA GLN A 123 -13.68 -20.40 14.23
C GLN A 123 -14.12 -19.92 12.84
N ASN A 124 -15.36 -19.41 12.70
CA ASN A 124 -15.84 -18.86 11.43
C ASN A 124 -14.98 -17.70 10.93
N MET A 125 -14.49 -16.83 11.82
CA MET A 125 -13.61 -15.71 11.46
C MET A 125 -12.29 -16.19 10.87
N ILE A 126 -11.73 -17.26 11.45
CA ILE A 126 -10.50 -17.92 10.98
C ILE A 126 -10.73 -18.57 9.62
N ASP A 127 -11.91 -19.18 9.45
CA ASP A 127 -12.26 -19.81 8.19
C ASP A 127 -12.38 -18.80 7.05
N GLU A 128 -13.06 -17.68 7.27
CA GLU A 128 -13.19 -16.58 6.31
C GLU A 128 -11.83 -15.92 6.01
N LEU A 129 -10.99 -15.68 7.02
CA LEU A 129 -9.65 -15.13 6.83
C LEU A 129 -8.79 -16.04 5.95
N ALA A 130 -8.75 -17.35 6.25
CA ALA A 130 -7.99 -18.30 5.47
C ALA A 130 -8.50 -18.39 4.03
N ASN A 131 -9.82 -18.46 3.84
CA ASN A 131 -10.44 -18.55 2.52
C ASN A 131 -10.23 -17.28 1.68
N SER A 132 -10.06 -16.11 2.33
CA SER A 132 -9.77 -14.85 1.65
C SER A 132 -8.30 -14.72 1.22
N PHE A 133 -7.40 -15.46 1.88
CA PHE A 133 -5.97 -15.36 1.63
C PHE A 133 -5.44 -16.45 0.70
N LEU A 134 -5.70 -17.73 0.99
CA LEU A 134 -5.21 -18.87 0.21
C LEU A 134 -6.27 -19.97 0.11
N LYS A 135 -6.69 -20.27 -1.10
CA LYS A 135 -7.76 -21.22 -1.45
C LYS A 135 -7.42 -21.91 -2.77
N ASP A 136 -7.93 -23.13 -2.96
CA ASP A 136 -7.74 -23.86 -4.21
C ASP A 136 -8.48 -23.20 -5.39
N GLY A 137 -7.83 -23.19 -6.55
CA GLY A 137 -8.27 -22.53 -7.78
C GLY A 137 -7.43 -21.28 -8.08
N ASP A 138 -7.62 -20.70 -9.26
CA ASP A 138 -6.87 -19.51 -9.71
C ASP A 138 -7.71 -18.23 -9.65
N ASP A 139 -7.04 -17.09 -9.51
CA ASP A 139 -7.60 -15.72 -9.51
C ASP A 139 -8.75 -15.53 -8.51
N ASN A 140 -8.71 -16.17 -7.33
CA ASN A 140 -9.85 -16.19 -6.42
C ASN A 140 -9.59 -15.70 -4.98
N ASP A 141 -8.33 -15.40 -4.64
CA ASP A 141 -7.93 -14.93 -3.32
C ASP A 141 -6.77 -13.90 -3.38
N ILE A 142 -6.39 -13.37 -2.21
CA ILE A 142 -5.30 -12.40 -2.10
C ILE A 142 -3.97 -12.99 -2.61
N TYR A 143 -3.70 -14.27 -2.34
CA TYR A 143 -2.47 -14.91 -2.76
C TYR A 143 -2.33 -14.85 -4.28
N ASP A 144 -3.35 -15.28 -5.01
CA ASP A 144 -3.40 -15.25 -6.47
C ASP A 144 -3.23 -13.83 -6.99
N TRP A 145 -4.02 -12.88 -6.49
CA TRP A 145 -4.07 -11.54 -7.08
C TRP A 145 -2.77 -10.76 -6.91
N VAL A 146 -2.11 -10.90 -5.75
CA VAL A 146 -0.88 -10.18 -5.44
C VAL A 146 0.34 -10.89 -6.05
N THR A 147 0.42 -12.22 -5.96
CA THR A 147 1.53 -12.95 -6.60
C THR A 147 1.42 -12.97 -8.13
N ASN A 148 0.22 -12.80 -8.70
CA ASN A 148 0.04 -12.53 -10.13
C ASN A 148 0.83 -11.29 -10.57
N ILE A 149 0.89 -10.26 -9.73
CA ILE A 149 1.58 -9.00 -10.01
C ILE A 149 3.07 -9.09 -9.67
N PHE A 150 3.41 -9.52 -8.46
CA PHE A 150 4.76 -9.28 -7.91
C PHE A 150 5.66 -10.51 -7.90
N GLY A 151 5.12 -11.71 -8.10
CA GLY A 151 5.87 -12.94 -7.99
C GLY A 151 5.64 -13.68 -6.66
N GLU A 152 6.45 -14.71 -6.44
CA GLU A 152 6.38 -15.57 -5.27
C GLU A 152 6.91 -14.87 -4.00
N GLU A 153 6.34 -15.20 -2.86
CA GLU A 153 6.64 -14.60 -1.56
C GLU A 153 7.96 -15.06 -0.94
N TRP A 154 8.36 -16.29 -1.24
CA TRP A 154 9.54 -16.92 -0.71
C TRP A 154 9.85 -18.18 -1.50
N SER A 155 11.13 -18.41 -1.78
CA SER A 155 11.65 -19.65 -2.33
C SER A 155 13.12 -19.81 -1.91
N GLU A 156 13.84 -20.77 -2.48
CA GLU A 156 15.21 -21.11 -2.07
C GLU A 156 16.12 -19.87 -1.99
N THR A 157 16.92 -19.81 -0.94
CA THR A 157 17.91 -18.74 -0.74
C THR A 157 19.31 -19.33 -0.59
N ASN A 158 20.31 -18.60 -1.10
CA ASN A 158 21.72 -19.01 -0.96
C ASN A 158 22.35 -18.57 0.38
N SER A 159 21.57 -18.01 1.31
CA SER A 159 22.07 -17.47 2.58
C SER A 159 21.88 -18.47 3.73
N SER A 160 22.90 -18.66 4.55
CA SER A 160 22.81 -19.45 5.79
C SER A 160 22.11 -18.72 6.93
N SER A 161 21.96 -17.40 6.81
CA SER A 161 21.30 -16.57 7.81
C SER A 161 19.78 -16.54 7.63
N LEU A 162 19.26 -17.03 6.51
CA LEU A 162 17.84 -17.06 6.19
C LEU A 162 17.26 -18.46 6.42
N ILE A 163 15.94 -18.52 6.57
CA ILE A 163 15.20 -19.78 6.63
C ILE A 163 15.18 -20.49 5.27
N GLU A 164 14.96 -21.81 5.29
CA GLU A 164 14.66 -22.55 4.06
C GLU A 164 13.26 -22.19 3.55
N ASP A 165 13.00 -22.56 2.29
CA ASP A 165 11.64 -22.60 1.79
C ASP A 165 10.91 -23.85 2.33
N GLU A 166 9.86 -23.62 3.11
CA GLU A 166 8.97 -24.67 3.64
C GLU A 166 7.61 -24.69 2.91
N ASN A 167 7.41 -23.82 1.91
CA ASN A 167 6.14 -23.63 1.20
C ASN A 167 4.94 -23.39 2.13
N GLU A 168 5.19 -22.80 3.30
CA GLU A 168 4.19 -22.51 4.32
C GLU A 168 4.17 -21.03 4.66
N ILE A 169 2.99 -20.43 4.61
CA ILE A 169 2.71 -19.08 5.07
C ILE A 169 1.97 -19.16 6.40
N THR A 170 2.36 -18.33 7.36
CA THR A 170 1.73 -18.27 8.68
C THR A 170 1.04 -16.92 8.89
N ILE A 171 -0.21 -16.92 9.38
CA ILE A 171 -0.89 -15.71 9.87
C ILE A 171 -1.09 -15.86 11.37
N LEU A 172 -0.54 -14.93 12.15
CA LEU A 172 -0.77 -14.86 13.61
C LEU A 172 -1.79 -13.75 13.93
N LEU A 173 -2.94 -14.16 14.47
CA LEU A 173 -3.91 -13.25 15.09
C LEU A 173 -3.53 -13.04 16.56
N THR A 174 -3.15 -11.82 16.91
CA THR A 174 -2.79 -11.42 18.27
C THR A 174 -3.20 -9.99 18.56
N ASP A 175 -3.42 -9.61 19.82
CA ASP A 175 -3.65 -8.22 20.23
C ASP A 175 -2.34 -7.42 20.06
N ILE A 176 -2.25 -6.62 19.00
CA ILE A 176 -1.02 -5.89 18.65
C ILE A 176 -0.87 -4.74 19.65
N ASN A 177 0.35 -4.56 20.17
CA ASN A 177 0.66 -3.61 21.26
C ASN A 177 -0.02 -3.92 22.61
N SER A 178 -0.75 -5.03 22.73
CA SER A 178 -1.47 -5.42 23.95
C SER A 178 -2.41 -4.31 24.47
N ASP A 179 -3.09 -3.62 23.56
CA ASP A 179 -3.92 -2.47 23.90
C ASP A 179 -5.42 -2.82 24.03
N ASN A 180 -5.82 -4.00 23.55
CA ASN A 180 -7.18 -4.53 23.60
C ASN A 180 -8.21 -3.60 22.92
N ARG A 181 -7.80 -2.83 21.90
CA ARG A 181 -8.64 -1.81 21.26
C ARG A 181 -9.34 -2.33 20.00
N ALA A 182 -10.62 -2.00 19.89
CA ALA A 182 -11.49 -2.34 18.76
C ALA A 182 -11.50 -1.30 17.62
N SER A 183 -10.70 -0.23 17.76
CA SER A 183 -10.69 0.89 16.81
C SER A 183 -9.37 1.64 16.80
N GLY A 184 -8.87 1.88 15.59
CA GLY A 184 -7.57 2.50 15.35
C GLY A 184 -6.41 1.62 15.76
N GLY A 185 -5.18 2.10 15.56
CA GLY A 185 -3.97 1.30 15.80
C GLY A 185 -3.56 0.48 14.58
N VAL A 186 -2.57 -0.39 14.76
CA VAL A 186 -1.95 -1.18 13.69
C VAL A 186 -2.86 -2.36 13.36
N LEU A 187 -3.34 -2.45 12.11
CA LEU A 187 -4.25 -3.52 11.70
C LEU A 187 -3.53 -4.85 11.45
N GLY A 188 -2.29 -4.76 10.99
CA GLY A 188 -1.40 -5.88 10.73
C GLY A 188 -0.03 -5.39 10.27
N TYR A 189 0.94 -6.29 10.18
CA TYR A 189 2.26 -6.00 9.64
C TYR A 189 2.98 -7.26 9.15
N PHE A 190 3.85 -7.10 8.17
CA PHE A 190 4.93 -8.04 7.84
C PHE A 190 6.24 -7.66 8.53
N TYR A 191 6.93 -8.64 9.12
CA TYR A 191 8.23 -8.42 9.76
C TYR A 191 9.28 -9.41 9.24
N ALA A 192 10.18 -8.91 8.39
CA ALA A 192 11.23 -9.72 7.76
C ALA A 192 12.15 -10.44 8.77
N LYS A 193 12.15 -10.08 10.06
CA LYS A 193 12.95 -10.75 11.10
C LYS A 193 12.66 -12.25 11.12
N ASP A 194 11.42 -12.64 10.84
CA ASP A 194 10.95 -14.01 10.95
C ASP A 194 11.48 -14.89 9.81
N ASN A 195 11.99 -14.29 8.74
CA ASN A 195 12.67 -14.99 7.64
C ASN A 195 14.16 -15.25 7.92
N TYR A 196 14.69 -14.78 9.06
CA TYR A 196 16.07 -15.04 9.48
C TYR A 196 16.15 -16.15 10.53
N ARG A 197 17.33 -16.74 10.67
CA ARG A 197 17.63 -17.74 11.70
C ARG A 197 17.70 -17.13 13.10
N LYS A 198 17.34 -17.93 14.11
CA LYS A 198 17.36 -17.49 15.53
C LYS A 198 18.73 -17.06 16.05
N ASN A 199 19.80 -17.60 15.47
CA ASN A 199 21.17 -17.20 15.83
C ASN A 199 21.49 -15.74 15.44
N LEU A 200 20.76 -15.16 14.47
CA LEU A 200 20.90 -13.77 14.08
C LEU A 200 19.91 -12.87 14.84
N PHE A 201 18.66 -13.31 14.99
CA PHE A 201 17.64 -12.62 15.78
C PHE A 201 16.94 -13.63 16.68
N SER A 202 17.17 -13.54 18.00
CA SER A 202 16.64 -14.51 18.96
C SER A 202 15.11 -14.54 19.02
N GLY A 203 14.46 -13.44 18.66
CA GLY A 203 13.01 -13.31 18.51
C GLY A 203 12.49 -13.68 17.11
N SER A 204 13.30 -14.26 16.22
CA SER A 204 12.79 -14.79 14.95
C SER A 204 11.88 -16.00 15.22
N ASN A 205 10.71 -16.01 14.57
CA ASN A 205 9.82 -17.16 14.54
C ASN A 205 10.25 -18.22 13.50
N GLU A 206 11.23 -17.90 12.65
CA GLU A 206 11.72 -18.75 11.55
C GLU A 206 10.57 -19.27 10.68
N ARG A 207 9.79 -18.32 10.15
CA ARG A 207 8.57 -18.51 9.34
C ARG A 207 8.40 -17.36 8.36
N THR A 208 7.81 -17.64 7.21
CA THR A 208 7.22 -16.63 6.33
C THR A 208 5.85 -16.26 6.86
N MET A 209 5.70 -15.10 7.50
CA MET A 209 4.51 -14.82 8.31
C MET A 209 4.03 -13.37 8.40
N PHE A 210 2.75 -13.22 8.73
CA PHE A 210 2.08 -11.97 9.05
C PHE A 210 1.58 -11.92 10.49
N TYR A 211 1.37 -10.70 10.96
CA TYR A 211 0.68 -10.39 12.20
C TYR A 211 -0.59 -9.61 11.85
N ILE A 212 -1.72 -9.99 12.45
CA ILE A 212 -3.00 -9.28 12.32
C ILE A 212 -3.54 -9.01 13.72
N ASP A 213 -4.09 -7.80 13.92
CA ASP A 213 -4.71 -7.47 15.19
C ASP A 213 -5.99 -8.29 15.42
N SER A 214 -5.95 -9.14 16.44
CA SER A 214 -7.06 -10.04 16.75
C SER A 214 -8.32 -9.31 17.23
N VAL A 215 -8.17 -8.22 17.98
CA VAL A 215 -9.30 -7.52 18.60
C VAL A 215 -10.02 -6.71 17.53
N ILE A 216 -9.26 -5.98 16.71
CA ILE A 216 -9.82 -5.21 15.59
C ILE A 216 -10.48 -6.16 14.57
N PHE A 217 -9.88 -7.32 14.29
CA PHE A 217 -10.48 -8.31 13.38
C PHE A 217 -11.78 -8.91 13.91
N ALA A 218 -11.87 -9.25 15.19
CA ALA A 218 -13.09 -9.78 15.81
C ALA A 218 -14.16 -8.71 16.12
N THR A 219 -13.84 -7.43 15.99
CA THR A 219 -14.76 -6.34 16.30
C THR A 219 -15.99 -6.38 15.40
N HIS A 220 -17.18 -6.26 15.98
CA HIS A 220 -18.46 -6.14 15.30
C HIS A 220 -19.36 -5.20 16.11
N GLN A 221 -20.44 -4.68 15.52
CA GLN A 221 -21.37 -3.82 16.26
C GLN A 221 -22.18 -4.62 17.30
N ASP A 222 -22.56 -3.97 18.40
CA ASP A 222 -23.41 -4.58 19.41
C ASP A 222 -24.72 -5.09 18.78
N ASN A 223 -25.09 -6.34 19.09
CA ASN A 223 -26.27 -7.04 18.55
C ASN A 223 -26.23 -7.33 17.04
N GLN A 224 -25.07 -7.24 16.38
CA GLN A 224 -24.86 -7.73 15.02
C GLN A 224 -23.95 -8.96 15.03
N GLU A 225 -24.22 -9.91 14.15
CA GLU A 225 -23.28 -11.01 13.93
C GLU A 225 -22.08 -10.48 13.15
N TRP A 226 -20.88 -10.89 13.58
CA TRP A 226 -19.66 -10.59 12.84
C TRP A 226 -19.75 -11.10 11.40
N SER A 227 -19.28 -10.30 10.45
CA SER A 227 -19.20 -10.66 9.04
C SER A 227 -17.93 -10.15 8.38
N ILE A 228 -17.32 -10.99 7.54
CA ILE A 228 -16.16 -10.61 6.70
C ILE A 228 -16.50 -9.51 5.68
N GLU A 229 -17.79 -9.32 5.39
CA GLU A 229 -18.31 -8.30 4.45
C GLU A 229 -18.43 -6.91 5.08
N GLU A 230 -18.23 -6.78 6.39
CA GLU A 230 -18.20 -5.47 7.05
C GLU A 230 -16.97 -4.66 6.65
N TYR A 231 -17.15 -3.33 6.66
CA TYR A 231 -16.11 -2.37 6.25
C TYR A 231 -14.78 -2.56 6.99
N LYS A 232 -14.80 -2.83 8.30
CA LYS A 232 -13.58 -3.01 9.09
C LYS A 232 -12.81 -4.26 8.68
N GLN A 233 -13.51 -5.37 8.48
CA GLN A 233 -12.94 -6.65 8.06
C GLN A 233 -12.40 -6.57 6.63
N LYS A 234 -13.13 -5.95 5.70
CA LYS A 234 -12.63 -5.67 4.34
C LYS A 234 -11.40 -4.77 4.35
N LYS A 235 -11.31 -3.82 5.28
CA LYS A 235 -10.12 -2.99 5.45
C LYS A 235 -8.92 -3.81 5.95
N ILE A 236 -9.14 -4.77 6.86
CA ILE A 236 -8.07 -5.70 7.30
C ILE A 236 -7.61 -6.60 6.17
N LEU A 237 -8.52 -7.13 5.34
CA LEU A 237 -8.14 -7.91 4.16
C LEU A 237 -7.34 -7.08 3.15
N SER A 238 -7.73 -5.81 2.95
CA SER A 238 -6.98 -4.86 2.13
C SER A 238 -5.58 -4.61 2.71
N THR A 239 -5.45 -4.47 4.04
CA THR A 239 -4.16 -4.36 4.70
C THR A 239 -3.35 -5.66 4.61
N LEU A 240 -3.97 -6.83 4.68
CA LEU A 240 -3.27 -8.10 4.49
C LEU A 240 -2.64 -8.19 3.09
N ALA A 241 -3.35 -7.74 2.05
CA ALA A 241 -2.80 -7.66 0.70
C ALA A 241 -1.65 -6.64 0.59
N HIS A 242 -1.75 -5.50 1.28
CA HIS A 242 -0.68 -4.51 1.41
C HIS A 242 0.57 -5.11 2.06
N GLU A 243 0.42 -5.79 3.21
CA GLU A 243 1.56 -6.42 3.89
C GLU A 243 2.14 -7.60 3.11
N PHE A 244 1.32 -8.29 2.31
CA PHE A 244 1.78 -9.36 1.45
C PHE A 244 2.65 -8.85 0.30
N GLU A 245 2.36 -7.66 -0.23
CA GLU A 245 3.25 -6.98 -1.18
C GLU A 245 4.64 -6.78 -0.55
N HIS A 246 4.72 -6.25 0.68
CA HIS A 246 6.01 -6.08 1.37
C HIS A 246 6.77 -7.39 1.58
N MET A 247 6.06 -8.49 1.86
CA MET A 247 6.66 -9.83 1.97
C MET A 247 7.28 -10.27 0.65
N ILE A 248 6.53 -10.18 -0.45
CA ILE A 248 7.02 -10.52 -1.79
C ILE A 248 8.18 -9.61 -2.18
N GLN A 249 8.08 -8.30 -1.93
CA GLN A 249 9.15 -7.36 -2.22
C GLN A 249 10.42 -7.71 -1.43
N PHE A 250 10.30 -8.06 -0.15
CA PHE A 250 11.46 -8.44 0.65
C PHE A 250 12.22 -9.60 -0.02
N TYR A 251 11.52 -10.62 -0.51
CA TYR A 251 12.14 -11.71 -1.24
C TYR A 251 12.64 -11.30 -2.64
N GLN A 252 11.73 -10.82 -3.50
CA GLN A 252 11.98 -10.55 -4.91
C GLN A 252 12.98 -9.41 -5.12
N LYS A 253 12.87 -8.32 -4.35
CA LYS A 253 13.74 -7.14 -4.50
C LYS A 253 14.96 -7.25 -3.63
N ASN A 254 14.79 -7.49 -2.33
CA ASN A 254 15.93 -7.39 -1.42
C ASN A 254 16.77 -8.65 -1.59
N ILE A 255 16.20 -9.85 -1.39
CA ILE A 255 16.97 -11.10 -1.34
C ILE A 255 17.53 -11.48 -2.72
N LEU A 256 16.71 -11.52 -3.77
CA LEU A 256 17.16 -12.00 -5.09
C LEU A 256 18.13 -11.04 -5.79
N TYR A 257 17.92 -9.72 -5.72
CA TYR A 257 18.87 -8.74 -6.26
C TYR A 257 20.00 -8.39 -5.29
N ASN A 258 19.97 -8.90 -4.05
CA ASN A 258 20.94 -8.62 -3.00
C ASN A 258 21.18 -7.11 -2.80
N ASN A 259 20.11 -6.34 -2.65
CA ASN A 259 20.14 -4.88 -2.47
C ASN A 259 19.36 -4.44 -1.22
N SER A 260 19.31 -3.13 -0.94
CA SER A 260 18.61 -2.61 0.25
C SER A 260 17.08 -2.53 0.12
N GLY A 261 16.50 -3.01 -0.97
CA GLY A 261 15.10 -2.78 -1.31
C GLY A 261 14.85 -1.40 -1.90
N LEU A 262 13.59 -1.15 -2.25
CA LEU A 262 13.12 0.14 -2.77
C LEU A 262 13.22 1.23 -1.68
N LYS A 263 13.33 2.50 -2.11
CA LYS A 263 13.16 3.64 -1.21
C LYS A 263 11.80 3.55 -0.51
N PRO A 264 11.68 3.96 0.76
CA PRO A 264 10.47 3.76 1.55
C PRO A 264 9.18 4.23 0.88
N TRP A 265 9.20 5.39 0.23
CA TRP A 265 8.02 5.93 -0.42
C TRP A 265 7.59 5.13 -1.67
N ILE A 266 8.52 4.44 -2.35
CA ILE A 266 8.23 3.60 -3.53
C ILE A 266 7.69 2.24 -3.07
N ASP A 267 8.30 1.64 -2.06
CA ASP A 267 7.79 0.43 -1.41
C ASP A 267 6.33 0.61 -1.00
N GLU A 268 6.07 1.67 -0.25
CA GLU A 268 4.73 1.99 0.26
C GLU A 268 3.79 2.46 -0.85
N MET A 269 4.31 3.05 -1.92
CA MET A 269 3.52 3.31 -3.13
C MET A 269 3.02 2.00 -3.73
N LEU A 270 3.87 0.99 -3.91
CA LEU A 270 3.46 -0.31 -4.45
C LEU A 270 2.41 -0.95 -3.55
N ALA A 271 2.68 -1.05 -2.25
CA ALA A 271 1.77 -1.64 -1.26
C ALA A 271 0.39 -0.94 -1.20
N VAL A 272 0.35 0.40 -1.16
CA VAL A 272 -0.93 1.15 -1.22
C VAL A 272 -1.61 0.99 -2.58
N THR A 273 -0.86 0.85 -3.67
CA THR A 273 -1.45 0.66 -5.00
C THR A 273 -2.08 -0.72 -5.16
N VAL A 274 -1.61 -1.73 -4.42
CA VAL A 274 -2.31 -3.02 -4.30
C VAL A 274 -3.73 -2.82 -3.77
N GLU A 275 -3.91 -2.01 -2.73
CA GLU A 275 -5.24 -1.71 -2.17
C GLU A 275 -6.21 -1.09 -3.19
N ASP A 276 -5.70 -0.41 -4.23
CA ASP A 276 -6.51 0.14 -5.33
C ASP A 276 -6.80 -0.92 -6.39
N ILE A 277 -5.75 -1.54 -6.93
CA ILE A 277 -5.87 -2.39 -8.13
C ILE A 277 -6.67 -3.68 -7.89
N ILE A 278 -6.70 -4.19 -6.65
CA ILE A 278 -7.49 -5.38 -6.29
C ILE A 278 -8.79 -5.04 -5.55
N ALA A 279 -9.13 -3.76 -5.38
CA ALA A 279 -10.26 -3.33 -4.54
C ALA A 279 -11.60 -4.00 -4.95
N THR A 280 -11.86 -4.08 -6.25
CA THR A 280 -13.05 -4.70 -6.84
C THR A 280 -13.10 -6.21 -6.58
N LYS A 281 -11.95 -6.89 -6.69
CA LYS A 281 -11.80 -8.32 -6.39
C LYS A 281 -12.04 -8.62 -4.91
N LEU A 282 -11.46 -7.82 -4.02
CA LEU A 282 -11.67 -7.92 -2.57
C LEU A 282 -13.06 -7.47 -2.10
N LYS A 283 -13.82 -6.79 -2.98
CA LYS A 283 -15.09 -6.13 -2.65
C LYS A 283 -14.94 -5.09 -1.53
N THR A 284 -13.87 -4.30 -1.62
CA THR A 284 -13.57 -3.20 -0.68
C THR A 284 -13.65 -1.86 -1.38
N ASN A 285 -13.99 -0.80 -0.64
CA ASN A 285 -14.03 0.56 -1.18
C ASN A 285 -12.63 1.10 -1.57
N GLY A 286 -11.57 0.37 -1.20
CA GLY A 286 -10.18 0.65 -1.56
C GLY A 286 -9.71 2.05 -1.14
N VAL A 287 -8.68 2.54 -1.84
CA VAL A 287 -8.11 3.87 -1.59
C VAL A 287 -9.06 5.01 -1.96
N ARG A 288 -9.99 4.76 -2.89
CA ARG A 288 -10.99 5.72 -3.36
C ARG A 288 -12.02 6.07 -2.29
N GLY A 289 -12.33 5.14 -1.38
CA GLY A 289 -13.45 5.31 -0.46
C GLY A 289 -14.81 5.37 -1.14
N VAL A 290 -14.92 4.80 -2.35
CA VAL A 290 -16.16 4.70 -3.13
C VAL A 290 -16.51 3.21 -3.23
N THR A 291 -17.80 2.87 -3.18
CA THR A 291 -18.26 1.48 -3.24
C THR A 291 -17.66 0.75 -4.45
N TYR A 292 -17.12 -0.45 -4.21
CA TYR A 292 -16.42 -1.26 -5.22
C TYR A 292 -17.26 -1.62 -6.45
N THR A 293 -18.58 -1.49 -6.39
CA THR A 293 -19.50 -1.71 -7.51
C THR A 293 -19.66 -0.49 -8.42
N ARG A 294 -19.06 0.66 -8.08
CA ARG A 294 -19.15 1.91 -8.84
C ARG A 294 -17.85 2.18 -9.59
N GLY A 295 -17.94 2.14 -10.92
CA GLY A 295 -16.85 2.52 -11.83
C GLY A 295 -16.63 4.03 -11.88
N ASP A 296 -17.69 4.81 -11.73
CA ASP A 296 -17.63 6.27 -11.67
C ASP A 296 -16.79 6.81 -10.49
N ALA A 297 -16.60 8.13 -10.45
CA ALA A 297 -15.82 8.80 -9.42
C ALA A 297 -16.52 8.94 -8.05
N GLY A 298 -17.69 8.34 -7.86
CA GLY A 298 -18.52 8.48 -6.67
C GLY A 298 -19.20 9.84 -6.54
N GLU A 299 -19.95 10.02 -5.46
CA GLU A 299 -20.70 11.25 -5.18
C GLU A 299 -19.79 12.36 -4.63
N GLU A 300 -20.26 13.61 -4.78
CA GLU A 300 -19.63 14.75 -4.12
C GLU A 300 -19.66 14.64 -2.59
N GLN A 301 -18.79 15.40 -1.93
CA GLN A 301 -18.62 15.42 -0.47
C GLN A 301 -18.18 14.08 0.14
N ASN A 302 -17.53 13.20 -0.64
CA ASN A 302 -16.97 11.96 -0.11
C ASN A 302 -15.88 12.27 0.94
N SER A 303 -16.04 11.74 2.15
CA SER A 303 -15.06 11.87 3.24
C SER A 303 -14.29 10.58 3.53
N ASN A 304 -14.50 9.54 2.74
CA ASN A 304 -13.89 8.22 2.92
C ASN A 304 -12.65 8.05 2.03
N GLY A 305 -11.92 6.96 2.27
CA GLY A 305 -10.71 6.63 1.52
C GLY A 305 -9.50 7.47 1.94
N ARG A 306 -8.46 7.44 1.11
CA ARG A 306 -7.19 8.12 1.38
C ARG A 306 -7.15 9.55 0.79
N PHE A 307 -7.94 9.82 -0.25
CA PHE A 307 -7.81 11.07 -1.02
C PHE A 307 -8.30 12.36 -0.35
N PRO A 308 -9.22 12.38 0.63
CA PRO A 308 -9.47 13.60 1.41
C PRO A 308 -8.20 14.15 2.06
N LEU A 309 -7.36 13.27 2.62
CA LEU A 309 -6.13 13.67 3.28
C LEU A 309 -5.04 14.09 2.28
N PHE A 310 -4.98 13.42 1.12
CA PHE A 310 -4.13 13.85 0.01
C PHE A 310 -4.50 15.27 -0.45
N ASN A 311 -5.78 15.56 -0.67
CA ASN A 311 -6.24 16.86 -1.14
C ASN A 311 -5.85 18.02 -0.20
N GLN A 312 -5.89 17.80 1.11
CA GLN A 312 -5.42 18.77 2.10
C GLN A 312 -3.90 19.01 2.02
N ASN A 313 -3.14 18.02 1.56
CA ASN A 313 -1.69 17.95 1.56
C ASN A 313 -1.09 17.80 0.16
N ILE A 314 -1.77 18.33 -0.84
CA ILE A 314 -1.50 18.05 -2.26
C ILE A 314 -0.14 18.58 -2.76
N ASN A 315 0.50 19.44 -1.97
CA ASN A 315 1.79 20.05 -2.27
C ASN A 315 2.98 19.34 -1.58
N LEU A 316 2.75 18.21 -0.89
CA LEU A 316 3.82 17.43 -0.26
C LEU A 316 4.82 16.92 -1.30
N SER A 317 6.10 17.01 -0.95
CA SER A 317 7.18 16.36 -1.71
C SER A 317 6.92 14.86 -1.83
N LEU A 318 6.91 14.34 -3.06
CA LEU A 318 6.60 12.93 -3.31
C LEU A 318 7.59 11.98 -2.61
N PRO A 319 8.93 12.17 -2.72
CA PRO A 319 9.87 11.22 -2.10
C PRO A 319 10.09 11.41 -0.60
N THR A 320 9.64 12.52 -0.02
CA THR A 320 9.76 12.75 1.43
C THR A 320 8.87 11.76 2.17
N TRP A 321 9.46 10.99 3.10
CA TRP A 321 8.76 9.95 3.85
C TRP A 321 8.96 10.11 5.35
N ASN A 322 7.88 10.48 6.06
CA ASN A 322 7.88 10.67 7.51
C ASN A 322 7.07 9.58 8.25
N ASN A 323 6.55 8.60 7.51
CA ASN A 323 5.64 7.57 8.01
C ASN A 323 4.37 8.18 8.64
N GLN A 324 3.81 9.22 7.99
CA GLN A 324 2.55 9.87 8.40
C GLN A 324 1.41 9.49 7.46
N ARG A 325 0.16 9.59 7.89
CA ARG A 325 -1.02 9.18 7.09
C ARG A 325 -1.10 9.92 5.74
N GLU A 326 -0.64 11.16 5.72
CA GLU A 326 -0.54 12.03 4.55
C GLU A 326 0.45 11.47 3.52
N ASP A 327 1.54 10.83 3.97
CA ASP A 327 2.53 10.23 3.08
C ASP A 327 1.92 9.07 2.27
N TYR A 328 1.19 8.17 2.95
CA TYR A 328 0.47 7.06 2.31
C TYR A 328 -0.64 7.55 1.37
N SER A 329 -1.32 8.63 1.75
CA SER A 329 -2.38 9.22 0.91
C SER A 329 -1.81 9.81 -0.38
N LYS A 330 -0.65 10.46 -0.29
CA LYS A 330 0.10 11.01 -1.42
C LYS A 330 0.62 9.92 -2.35
N VAL A 331 1.30 8.90 -1.84
CA VAL A 331 1.81 7.82 -2.70
C VAL A 331 0.67 6.97 -3.27
N GLY A 332 -0.44 6.81 -2.54
CA GLY A 332 -1.64 6.16 -3.07
C GLY A 332 -2.27 6.94 -4.23
N ALA A 333 -2.34 8.26 -4.15
CA ALA A 333 -2.81 9.11 -5.26
C ALA A 333 -1.88 8.97 -6.48
N PHE A 334 -0.56 9.02 -6.27
CA PHE A 334 0.42 8.86 -7.34
C PHE A 334 0.41 7.46 -7.97
N GLY A 335 0.39 6.41 -7.15
CA GLY A 335 0.30 5.03 -7.63
C GLY A 335 -0.99 4.75 -8.41
N SER A 336 -2.12 5.31 -7.96
CA SER A 336 -3.40 5.28 -8.69
C SER A 336 -3.31 5.93 -10.07
N TYR A 337 -2.54 7.02 -10.20
CA TYR A 337 -2.24 7.64 -11.49
C TYR A 337 -1.38 6.74 -12.37
N LEU A 338 -0.32 6.16 -11.81
CA LEU A 338 0.60 5.31 -12.54
C LEU A 338 -0.12 4.12 -13.21
N ILE A 339 -0.92 3.38 -12.45
CA ILE A 339 -1.61 2.18 -12.96
C ILE A 339 -2.68 2.50 -14.02
N ARG A 340 -3.27 3.70 -13.97
CA ARG A 340 -4.26 4.15 -14.95
C ARG A 340 -3.65 4.65 -16.26
N ASN A 341 -2.37 5.02 -16.27
CA ASN A 341 -1.73 5.66 -17.43
C ASN A 341 -0.62 4.83 -18.09
N TYR A 342 0.03 3.91 -17.36
CA TYR A 342 1.26 3.28 -17.84
C TYR A 342 1.27 1.73 -17.76
N GLY A 343 0.11 1.09 -17.61
CA GLY A 343 -0.01 -0.36 -17.86
C GLY A 343 -0.51 -1.21 -16.69
N GLY A 344 -1.23 -0.63 -15.72
CA GLY A 344 -1.93 -1.38 -14.68
C GLY A 344 -1.00 -2.28 -13.86
N ALA A 345 -1.42 -3.53 -13.65
CA ALA A 345 -0.66 -4.54 -12.90
C ALA A 345 0.73 -4.82 -13.50
N LYS A 346 0.87 -4.80 -14.84
CA LYS A 346 2.17 -5.01 -15.48
C LYS A 346 3.20 -3.95 -15.06
N LEU A 347 2.75 -2.70 -14.90
CA LEU A 347 3.63 -1.63 -14.47
C LEU A 347 4.19 -1.90 -13.07
N LEU A 348 3.32 -2.31 -12.13
CA LEU A 348 3.74 -2.63 -10.76
C LEU A 348 4.76 -3.78 -10.74
N HIS A 349 4.52 -4.83 -11.54
CA HIS A 349 5.48 -5.90 -11.76
C HIS A 349 6.84 -5.33 -12.21
N ASP A 350 6.84 -4.50 -13.27
CA ASP A 350 8.07 -3.98 -13.87
C ASP A 350 8.85 -3.01 -12.95
N ILE A 351 8.16 -2.30 -12.03
CA ILE A 351 8.81 -1.45 -11.00
C ILE A 351 9.56 -2.32 -9.99
N LEU A 352 8.94 -3.42 -9.55
CA LEU A 352 9.58 -4.35 -8.62
C LEU A 352 10.73 -5.10 -9.31
N HIS A 353 10.49 -5.64 -10.50
CA HIS A 353 11.40 -6.51 -11.25
C HIS A 353 12.41 -5.77 -12.12
N ASN A 354 13.17 -4.88 -11.48
CA ASN A 354 14.36 -4.26 -12.05
C ASN A 354 15.44 -4.06 -10.97
N ARG A 355 16.62 -3.60 -11.37
CA ARG A 355 17.77 -3.43 -10.46
C ARG A 355 17.77 -2.13 -9.64
N TYR A 356 16.94 -1.16 -10.02
CA TYR A 356 16.93 0.17 -9.42
C TYR A 356 16.19 0.16 -8.09
N THR A 357 16.59 1.01 -7.16
CA THR A 357 15.98 1.10 -5.81
C THR A 357 15.31 2.44 -5.56
N ASP A 358 15.45 3.38 -6.48
CA ASP A 358 15.04 4.76 -6.43
C ASP A 358 14.04 5.08 -7.56
N GLU A 359 13.82 6.37 -7.81
CA GLU A 359 12.92 6.91 -8.83
C GLU A 359 13.13 6.24 -10.21
N GLU A 360 14.36 5.85 -10.52
CA GLU A 360 14.76 5.13 -11.72
C GLU A 360 14.03 3.78 -11.87
N ALA A 361 13.62 3.12 -10.79
CA ALA A 361 12.80 1.91 -10.85
C ALA A 361 11.43 2.18 -11.48
N ILE A 362 10.87 3.36 -11.21
CA ILE A 362 9.60 3.81 -11.78
C ILE A 362 9.79 4.20 -13.23
N ILE A 363 10.84 4.96 -13.54
CA ILE A 363 11.12 5.43 -14.90
C ILE A 363 11.45 4.26 -15.84
N ASP A 364 12.27 3.30 -15.41
CA ASP A 364 12.58 2.08 -16.18
C ASP A 364 11.30 1.30 -16.53
N ALA A 365 10.35 1.21 -15.60
CA ALA A 365 9.08 0.54 -15.83
C ALA A 365 8.14 1.33 -16.76
N ILE A 366 7.97 2.63 -16.51
CA ILE A 366 7.08 3.50 -17.30
C ILE A 366 7.56 3.58 -18.76
N GLN A 367 8.87 3.65 -19.00
CA GLN A 367 9.43 3.71 -20.35
C GLN A 367 9.17 2.45 -21.20
N LYS A 368 8.71 1.36 -20.59
CA LYS A 368 8.25 0.15 -21.32
C LYS A 368 6.80 0.28 -21.81
N SER A 369 6.08 1.32 -21.40
CA SER A 369 4.69 1.57 -21.79
C SER A 369 4.59 2.57 -22.96
N PRO A 370 3.54 2.50 -23.80
CA PRO A 370 3.35 3.42 -24.93
C PRO A 370 3.31 4.90 -24.51
N ASN A 371 2.68 5.22 -23.38
CA ASN A 371 2.55 6.60 -22.87
C ASN A 371 3.82 7.12 -22.16
N GLY A 372 4.79 6.24 -21.92
CA GLY A 372 5.90 6.50 -21.02
C GLY A 372 7.30 6.51 -21.65
N TYR A 373 7.43 6.13 -22.92
CA TYR A 373 8.72 5.79 -23.56
C TYR A 373 9.80 6.89 -23.49
N ASP A 374 9.42 8.16 -23.44
CA ASP A 374 10.31 9.32 -23.37
C ASP A 374 10.27 10.06 -22.02
N LYS A 375 9.51 9.54 -21.05
CA LYS A 375 9.32 10.19 -19.75
C LYS A 375 10.57 10.10 -18.90
N ASN A 376 10.90 11.20 -18.25
CA ASN A 376 11.75 11.23 -17.07
C ASN A 376 10.91 11.59 -15.84
N PHE A 377 11.54 11.63 -14.66
CA PHE A 377 10.82 11.88 -13.41
C PHE A 377 10.19 13.28 -13.34
N ASP A 378 10.84 14.29 -13.90
CA ASP A 378 10.34 15.66 -13.92
C ASP A 378 9.07 15.78 -14.78
N MET A 379 9.09 15.17 -15.97
CA MET A 379 7.93 15.10 -16.87
C MET A 379 6.78 14.33 -16.20
N LEU A 380 7.09 13.25 -15.49
CA LEU A 380 6.10 12.46 -14.78
C LEU A 380 5.43 13.25 -13.65
N MET A 381 6.20 13.99 -12.86
CA MET A 381 5.70 14.86 -11.79
C MET A 381 4.85 16.01 -12.34
N HIS A 382 5.29 16.60 -13.45
CA HIS A 382 4.53 17.61 -14.19
C HIS A 382 3.17 17.07 -14.66
N ASP A 383 3.17 15.91 -15.32
CA ASP A 383 1.96 15.32 -15.89
C ASP A 383 0.98 14.85 -14.81
N TRP A 384 1.49 14.29 -13.71
CA TRP A 384 0.67 13.94 -12.56
C TRP A 384 -0.05 15.16 -11.97
N GLY A 385 0.63 16.31 -11.90
CA GLY A 385 0.01 17.56 -11.47
C GLY A 385 -1.14 17.99 -12.38
N ILE A 386 -0.96 17.86 -13.70
CA ILE A 386 -2.02 18.14 -14.67
C ILE A 386 -3.21 17.20 -14.46
N ALA A 387 -2.94 15.90 -14.34
CA ALA A 387 -3.96 14.86 -14.16
C ALA A 387 -4.87 15.13 -12.95
N ILE A 388 -4.30 15.63 -11.84
CA ILE A 388 -5.07 16.01 -10.65
C ILE A 388 -6.10 17.09 -10.95
N LEU A 389 -5.72 18.18 -11.63
CA LEU A 389 -6.63 19.28 -11.96
C LEU A 389 -7.68 18.88 -13.00
N LEU A 390 -7.33 17.93 -13.87
CA LEU A 390 -8.22 17.36 -14.88
C LEU A 390 -9.05 16.17 -14.39
N SER A 391 -8.95 15.77 -13.12
CA SER A 391 -9.63 14.57 -12.60
C SER A 391 -11.16 14.59 -12.67
N SER A 392 -11.78 15.75 -12.92
CA SER A 392 -13.22 15.84 -13.21
C SER A 392 -13.59 15.60 -14.67
N ASN A 393 -12.61 15.55 -15.58
CA ASN A 393 -12.81 15.33 -17.00
C ASN A 393 -12.92 13.83 -17.30
N THR A 394 -14.00 13.41 -17.95
CA THR A 394 -14.28 12.02 -18.36
C THR A 394 -13.96 11.73 -19.82
N ASP A 395 -13.62 12.75 -20.60
CA ASP A 395 -13.38 12.66 -22.04
C ASP A 395 -11.88 12.44 -22.36
N LEU A 396 -11.05 12.25 -21.32
CA LEU A 396 -9.64 11.91 -21.49
C LEU A 396 -9.51 10.43 -21.90
N GLY A 397 -8.89 10.19 -23.05
CA GLY A 397 -8.54 8.83 -23.48
C GLY A 397 -7.44 8.21 -22.63
N VAL A 398 -7.33 6.88 -22.67
CA VAL A 398 -6.27 6.10 -21.99
C VAL A 398 -4.85 6.47 -22.45
N ASP A 399 -4.72 7.03 -23.65
CA ASP A 399 -3.43 7.47 -24.21
C ASP A 399 -3.11 8.94 -23.87
N SER A 400 -3.93 9.61 -23.06
CA SER A 400 -3.73 11.02 -22.70
C SER A 400 -2.51 11.24 -21.79
N GLY A 401 -2.14 10.25 -21.00
CA GLY A 401 -1.15 10.40 -19.92
C GLY A 401 -1.64 11.24 -18.73
N TYR A 402 -2.93 11.60 -18.68
CA TYR A 402 -3.52 12.43 -17.60
C TYR A 402 -4.73 11.77 -16.93
N LEU A 403 -4.89 10.46 -17.12
CA LEU A 403 -6.12 9.76 -16.78
C LEU A 403 -6.25 9.49 -15.29
N TYR A 404 -7.30 10.04 -14.70
CA TYR A 404 -7.88 9.53 -13.45
C TYR A 404 -9.32 9.05 -13.63
N ASN A 405 -10.05 9.61 -14.60
CA ASN A 405 -11.50 9.50 -14.68
C ASN A 405 -11.94 9.19 -16.12
N LEU A 406 -12.57 8.03 -16.29
CA LEU A 406 -13.24 7.60 -17.53
C LEU A 406 -14.77 7.70 -17.42
N GLY A 407 -15.29 8.13 -16.27
CA GLY A 407 -16.71 8.01 -15.92
C GLY A 407 -17.14 6.59 -15.56
N ASP A 408 -16.28 5.59 -15.75
CA ASP A 408 -16.54 4.18 -15.47
C ASP A 408 -15.24 3.46 -15.03
N PHE A 409 -15.26 2.14 -14.95
CA PHE A 409 -14.10 1.29 -14.72
C PHE A 409 -13.11 1.33 -15.89
N LEU A 410 -11.84 1.46 -15.55
CA LEU A 410 -10.73 1.08 -16.42
C LEU A 410 -10.43 -0.41 -16.20
N GLU A 411 -10.66 -1.21 -17.25
CA GLU A 411 -10.32 -2.62 -17.27
C GLU A 411 -8.90 -2.83 -17.81
N THR A 412 -8.08 -3.54 -17.06
CA THR A 412 -6.74 -3.96 -17.49
C THR A 412 -6.57 -5.45 -17.28
N LYS A 413 -5.68 -6.08 -18.05
CA LYS A 413 -5.35 -7.49 -17.92
C LYS A 413 -3.85 -7.65 -17.77
N TYR A 414 -3.45 -8.51 -16.83
CA TYR A 414 -2.05 -8.93 -16.69
C TYR A 414 -2.00 -10.42 -16.37
N GLU A 415 -1.23 -11.17 -17.17
CA GLU A 415 -1.26 -12.62 -17.20
C GLU A 415 -2.70 -13.16 -17.28
N ASN A 416 -3.13 -13.92 -16.26
CA ASN A 416 -4.42 -14.58 -16.23
C ASN A 416 -5.50 -13.79 -15.46
N SER A 417 -5.13 -12.69 -14.80
CA SER A 417 -6.06 -11.86 -14.01
C SER A 417 -6.50 -10.60 -14.75
N SER A 418 -7.76 -10.23 -14.55
CA SER A 418 -8.31 -8.95 -14.99
C SER A 418 -8.52 -8.04 -13.77
N TYR A 419 -8.18 -6.77 -13.91
CA TYR A 419 -8.24 -5.76 -12.85
C TYR A 419 -9.12 -4.60 -13.30
N SER A 420 -10.15 -4.32 -12.49
CA SER A 420 -11.12 -3.27 -12.72
C SER A 420 -10.87 -2.13 -11.73
N MET A 421 -10.44 -0.98 -12.27
CA MET A 421 -10.07 0.20 -11.49
C MET A 421 -11.05 1.32 -11.77
N GLY A 422 -11.82 1.73 -10.78
CA GLY A 422 -12.77 2.82 -10.99
C GLY A 422 -12.08 4.19 -11.14
N SER A 423 -12.80 5.12 -11.75
CA SER A 423 -12.48 6.54 -11.94
C SER A 423 -12.23 7.36 -10.66
N ILE A 424 -11.38 8.38 -10.68
CA ILE A 424 -11.09 9.23 -9.53
C ILE A 424 -11.34 10.69 -9.94
N ASN A 425 -12.19 11.39 -9.19
CA ASN A 425 -12.31 12.84 -9.28
C ASN A 425 -11.93 13.44 -7.94
N PHE A 426 -10.76 14.10 -7.85
CA PHE A 426 -10.31 14.69 -6.60
C PHE A 426 -11.26 15.80 -6.11
N PHE A 427 -12.07 16.40 -6.99
CA PHE A 427 -13.05 17.42 -6.62
C PHE A 427 -14.35 16.87 -6.00
N ASN A 428 -14.58 15.54 -6.07
CA ASN A 428 -15.73 14.89 -5.42
C ASN A 428 -15.53 14.68 -3.91
N TYR A 429 -14.32 14.86 -3.39
CA TYR A 429 -14.05 14.69 -1.97
C TYR A 429 -14.43 15.95 -1.18
N ARG A 430 -14.90 15.77 0.06
CA ARG A 430 -15.28 16.86 0.98
C ARG A 430 -14.14 17.86 1.16
N SER A 431 -12.92 17.36 1.31
CA SER A 431 -11.72 18.20 1.18
C SER A 431 -11.35 18.21 -0.29
N GLN A 432 -11.64 19.31 -0.98
CA GLN A 432 -11.17 19.52 -2.35
C GLN A 432 -9.66 19.79 -2.36
N PRO A 433 -8.97 19.61 -3.51
CA PRO A 433 -7.57 19.97 -3.68
C PRO A 433 -7.28 21.36 -3.10
N ASN A 434 -6.30 21.46 -2.20
CA ASN A 434 -5.91 22.73 -1.59
C ASN A 434 -5.15 23.59 -2.59
N ILE A 435 -5.90 24.26 -3.47
CA ILE A 435 -5.38 25.19 -4.49
C ILE A 435 -5.13 26.53 -3.83
N SER A 436 -3.87 26.96 -3.82
CA SER A 436 -3.44 28.19 -3.18
C SER A 436 -3.88 29.43 -3.96
N THR A 437 -4.15 30.51 -3.22
CA THR A 437 -4.30 31.88 -3.75
C THR A 437 -3.04 32.72 -3.55
N GLU A 438 -2.00 32.14 -2.93
CA GLU A 438 -0.69 32.76 -2.69
C GLU A 438 0.42 31.82 -3.15
N ILE A 439 1.48 32.34 -3.76
CA ILE A 439 2.64 31.53 -4.15
C ILE A 439 3.60 31.47 -2.96
N GLY A 440 3.67 30.30 -2.32
CA GLY A 440 4.59 30.02 -1.22
C GLY A 440 5.83 29.23 -1.66
N ASN A 441 6.56 28.71 -0.67
CA ASN A 441 7.70 27.82 -0.92
C ASN A 441 7.21 26.52 -1.58
N ILE A 442 7.92 26.05 -2.60
CA ILE A 442 7.64 24.78 -3.26
C ILE A 442 8.71 23.78 -2.83
N GLU A 443 8.28 22.69 -2.22
CA GLU A 443 9.16 21.61 -1.80
C GLU A 443 9.75 20.89 -3.03
N PRO A 444 10.99 20.36 -2.94
CA PRO A 444 11.56 19.47 -3.94
C PRO A 444 10.62 18.36 -4.37
N LYS A 445 10.55 18.09 -5.68
CA LYS A 445 9.74 17.02 -6.28
C LYS A 445 8.29 17.09 -5.79
N SER A 446 7.72 18.29 -5.84
CA SER A 446 6.34 18.58 -5.47
C SER A 446 5.69 19.55 -6.47
N ASN A 447 4.36 19.58 -6.45
CA ASN A 447 3.54 20.50 -7.25
C ASN A 447 2.88 21.51 -6.33
N LEU A 448 2.90 22.79 -6.71
CA LEU A 448 2.07 23.84 -6.12
C LEU A 448 0.99 24.23 -7.11
N TYR A 449 -0.26 24.19 -6.66
CA TYR A 449 -1.42 24.59 -7.46
C TYR A 449 -1.85 26.00 -7.07
N TYR A 450 -1.87 26.90 -8.06
CA TYR A 450 -2.23 28.30 -7.87
C TYR A 450 -3.44 28.70 -8.73
N LYS A 451 -4.46 29.28 -8.09
CA LYS A 451 -5.65 29.78 -8.77
C LYS A 451 -5.43 31.22 -9.23
N LEU A 452 -5.38 31.44 -10.54
CA LEU A 452 -5.25 32.77 -11.13
C LEU A 452 -6.54 33.59 -10.99
N GLY A 453 -7.70 32.96 -11.16
CA GLY A 453 -9.01 33.59 -11.08
C GLY A 453 -10.10 32.66 -11.64
N THR A 454 -11.33 33.16 -11.68
CA THR A 454 -12.50 32.52 -12.30
C THR A 454 -13.14 33.50 -13.26
N ASP A 455 -13.80 32.98 -14.29
CA ASP A 455 -14.56 33.78 -15.27
C ASP A 455 -13.72 34.90 -15.90
N ILE A 456 -12.44 34.63 -16.13
CA ILE A 456 -11.51 35.59 -16.72
C ILE A 456 -11.79 35.66 -18.22
N ILE A 457 -12.06 36.86 -18.73
CA ILE A 457 -12.38 37.14 -20.13
C ILE A 457 -11.33 38.12 -20.68
N GLY A 458 -10.98 37.97 -21.96
CA GLY A 458 -10.04 38.85 -22.67
C GLY A 458 -8.59 38.39 -22.58
N ASP A 459 -7.67 39.26 -23.00
CA ASP A 459 -6.24 38.96 -23.00
C ASP A 459 -5.69 38.99 -21.58
N ILE A 460 -5.06 37.87 -21.17
CA ILE A 460 -4.46 37.71 -19.85
C ILE A 460 -2.94 37.68 -20.01
N ASN A 461 -2.25 38.67 -19.44
CA ASN A 461 -0.80 38.69 -19.35
C ASN A 461 -0.37 38.30 -17.93
N ILE A 462 0.43 37.24 -17.81
CA ILE A 462 0.91 36.72 -16.53
C ILE A 462 2.44 36.69 -16.56
N THR A 463 3.07 37.36 -15.61
CA THR A 463 4.53 37.29 -15.39
C THR A 463 4.78 36.50 -14.12
N ILE A 464 5.63 35.47 -14.20
CA ILE A 464 6.02 34.64 -13.05
C ILE A 464 7.52 34.65 -12.93
N ASP A 465 8.02 35.30 -11.88
CA ASP A 465 9.43 35.25 -11.52
C ASP A 465 9.72 33.93 -10.79
N LYS A 466 10.50 33.05 -11.43
CA LYS A 466 10.79 31.70 -10.94
C LYS A 466 12.23 31.28 -11.15
N ASN A 467 12.68 30.33 -10.34
CA ASN A 467 13.94 29.63 -10.58
C ASN A 467 13.85 28.78 -11.87
N SER A 468 14.98 28.56 -12.55
CA SER A 468 15.04 27.75 -13.78
C SER A 468 14.51 26.33 -13.59
N ASN A 469 14.59 25.80 -12.37
CA ASN A 469 14.20 24.43 -12.05
C ASN A 469 12.69 24.25 -11.77
N ILE A 470 11.91 25.32 -11.88
CA ILE A 470 10.46 25.27 -11.70
C ILE A 470 9.80 25.20 -13.08
N ILE A 471 9.08 24.12 -13.38
CA ILE A 471 8.23 24.06 -14.57
C ILE A 471 6.90 24.72 -14.25
N THR A 472 6.42 25.55 -15.16
CA THR A 472 5.15 26.28 -15.01
C THR A 472 4.18 25.84 -16.08
N THR A 473 2.98 25.45 -15.64
CA THR A 473 1.90 25.03 -16.54
C THR A 473 0.66 25.86 -16.28
N LEU A 474 0.15 26.50 -17.32
CA LEU A 474 -1.17 27.14 -17.28
C LEU A 474 -2.21 26.10 -17.70
N ILE A 475 -3.17 25.85 -16.84
CA ILE A 475 -4.36 25.05 -17.16
C ILE A 475 -5.55 26.00 -17.19
N ILE A 476 -6.25 25.99 -18.31
CA ILE A 476 -7.57 26.59 -18.44
C ILE A 476 -8.57 25.46 -18.23
N LYS A 477 -9.36 25.58 -17.16
CA LYS A 477 -10.45 24.67 -16.89
C LYS A 477 -11.74 25.41 -17.21
N GLU A 478 -12.44 24.98 -18.24
CA GLU A 478 -13.78 25.48 -18.50
C GLU A 478 -14.68 25.01 -17.35
N ASN A 479 -15.44 25.94 -16.76
CA ASN A 479 -16.54 25.56 -15.89
C ASN A 479 -17.55 24.84 -16.79
N LEU A 480 -17.50 23.51 -16.79
CA LEU A 480 -18.60 22.68 -17.26
C LEU A 480 -19.72 22.83 -16.22
N ASN A 481 -20.40 23.98 -16.26
CA ASN A 481 -21.70 24.15 -15.63
C ASN A 481 -22.64 23.17 -16.34
N ASN A 482 -22.98 22.07 -15.67
CA ASN A 482 -24.26 21.41 -15.89
C ASN A 482 -25.20 21.83 -14.76
#